data_AF-A0A9D2TRD6-F1
#
_entry.id   AF-A0A9D2TRD6-F1
#
_cell.length_a   1.000
_cell.length_b   1.000
_cell.length_c   1.000
_cell.angle_alpha   90.00
_cell.angle_beta   90.00
_cell.angle_gamma   90.00
#
_symmetry.space_group_name_H-M   'P 1'
#
loop_
_entity.id
_entity.type
_entity.pdbx_description
1 polymer ?
#
loop_
_entity_poly.entity_id
_entity_poly.type
_entity_poly.pdbx_seq_one_letter_code
_entity_poly.pdbx_strand_id
1 'polypeptide(L)'
;MPATTGVWFLPGAISVATVIEITAVELLVPWKELRIILAIASVYSLMILWAMLGRQKTYPHYLDRDSLVLRRGGRVLAELPWSMIRDCARDRRYDTDQATVDDGVLTLGTGEGTNIRITLNAGLSVADPDRWPWQRPQPVEISEIRLWLDEPAEAPAALTTSAQLHRVHDHHVAVRLAGNVRRHRAEQPSGQ
;
A
#
# COMPACT_ATOMS: atom_id res chain seq x y z
N MET A 1 0.87 -2.76 -9.57
CA MET A 1 -0.14 -3.82 -9.40
C MET A 1 -1.29 -3.18 -8.64
N PRO A 2 -2.44 -2.92 -9.28
CA PRO A 2 -3.52 -2.19 -8.65
C PRO A 2 -4.26 -3.02 -7.59
N ALA A 3 -4.74 -2.32 -6.57
CA ALA A 3 -5.66 -2.80 -5.56
C ALA A 3 -6.90 -1.88 -5.61
N THR A 4 -7.62 -1.94 -6.72
CA THR A 4 -8.70 -1.00 -7.07
C THR A 4 -10.09 -1.61 -6.90
N THR A 5 -10.17 -2.92 -6.72
CA THR A 5 -11.42 -3.60 -6.38
C THR A 5 -11.81 -3.25 -4.96
N GLY A 6 -13.03 -2.74 -4.81
CA GLY A 6 -13.60 -2.35 -3.52
C GLY A 6 -15.11 -2.45 -3.58
N VAL A 7 -15.73 -2.33 -2.41
CA VAL A 7 -17.18 -2.47 -2.21
C VAL A 7 -17.91 -1.20 -2.69
N TRP A 8 -17.82 -0.89 -4.00
CA TRP A 8 -18.31 0.35 -4.60
C TRP A 8 -19.84 0.51 -4.55
N PHE A 9 -20.58 -0.56 -4.32
CA PHE A 9 -22.04 -0.47 -4.14
C PHE A 9 -22.41 0.28 -2.85
N LEU A 10 -21.60 0.18 -1.81
CA LEU A 10 -21.86 0.82 -0.51
C LEU A 10 -21.89 2.35 -0.60
N PRO A 11 -20.86 3.04 -1.14
CA PRO A 11 -20.91 4.49 -1.33
C PRO A 11 -22.00 4.93 -2.32
N GLY A 12 -22.34 4.08 -3.30
CA GLY A 12 -23.50 4.30 -4.16
C GLY A 12 -24.81 4.33 -3.36
N ALA A 13 -25.03 3.32 -2.51
CA ALA A 13 -26.21 3.24 -1.65
C ALA A 13 -26.29 4.41 -0.65
N ILE A 14 -25.16 4.80 -0.04
CA ILE A 14 -25.08 5.98 0.83
C ILE A 14 -25.47 7.24 0.06
N SER A 15 -24.96 7.42 -1.17
CA SER A 15 -25.31 8.57 -2.00
C SER A 15 -26.80 8.65 -2.29
N VAL A 16 -27.44 7.51 -2.61
CA VAL A 16 -28.90 7.44 -2.81
C VAL A 16 -29.65 7.77 -1.54
N ALA A 17 -29.25 7.20 -0.40
CA ALA A 17 -29.85 7.49 0.90
C ALA A 17 -29.75 8.97 1.25
N THR A 18 -28.61 9.61 0.98
CA THR A 18 -28.41 11.06 1.19
C THR A 18 -29.33 11.90 0.31
N VAL A 19 -29.61 11.49 -0.95
CA VAL A 19 -30.59 12.20 -1.79
C VAL A 19 -32.00 12.11 -1.21
N ILE A 20 -32.39 10.93 -0.72
CA ILE A 20 -33.67 10.71 -0.03
C ILE A 20 -33.74 11.57 1.24
N GLU A 21 -32.67 11.59 2.03
CA GLU A 21 -32.53 12.40 3.24
C GLU A 21 -32.72 13.90 2.95
N ILE A 22 -32.02 14.45 1.93
CA ILE A 22 -32.17 15.84 1.52
C ILE A 22 -33.63 16.14 1.13
N THR A 23 -34.26 15.24 0.38
CA THR A 23 -35.67 15.38 -0.03
C THR A 23 -36.60 15.41 1.18
N ALA A 24 -36.40 14.52 2.15
CA ALA A 24 -37.19 14.49 3.37
C ALA A 24 -36.99 15.76 4.21
N VAL A 25 -35.76 16.24 4.34
CA VAL A 25 -35.44 17.51 5.03
C VAL A 25 -36.15 18.69 4.36
N GLU A 26 -36.17 18.75 3.03
CA GLU A 26 -36.82 19.84 2.30
C GLU A 26 -38.33 19.91 2.55
N LEU A 27 -38.97 18.75 2.77
CA LEU A 27 -40.40 18.61 3.04
C LEU A 27 -40.77 18.80 4.52
N LEU A 28 -39.92 18.31 5.45
CA LEU A 28 -40.24 18.26 6.88
C LEU A 28 -39.79 19.51 7.64
N VAL A 29 -38.72 20.18 7.19
CA VAL A 29 -38.13 21.31 7.93
C VAL A 29 -38.75 22.62 7.45
N PRO A 30 -39.45 23.36 8.33
CA PRO A 30 -40.14 24.60 7.91
C PRO A 30 -39.17 25.78 7.71
N TRP A 31 -37.97 25.72 8.31
CA TRP A 31 -37.00 26.81 8.26
C TRP A 31 -36.12 26.73 7.00
N LYS A 32 -36.30 27.69 6.09
CA LYS A 32 -35.52 27.79 4.83
C LYS A 32 -34.00 27.77 5.06
N GLU A 33 -33.51 28.56 6.01
CA GLU A 33 -32.07 28.65 6.28
C GLU A 33 -31.49 27.30 6.71
N LEU A 34 -32.21 26.56 7.56
CA LEU A 34 -31.77 25.23 8.01
C LEU A 34 -31.74 24.21 6.86
N ARG A 35 -32.74 24.24 5.97
CA ARG A 35 -32.76 23.37 4.78
C ARG A 35 -31.54 23.58 3.89
N ILE A 36 -31.20 24.84 3.60
CA ILE A 36 -30.03 25.19 2.79
C ILE A 36 -28.74 24.71 3.45
N ILE A 37 -28.57 24.95 4.74
CA ILE A 37 -27.37 24.53 5.49
C ILE A 37 -27.23 23.00 5.46
N LEU A 38 -28.31 22.26 5.71
CA LEU A 38 -28.30 20.80 5.69
C LEU A 38 -28.00 20.27 4.29
N ALA A 39 -28.61 20.83 3.23
CA ALA A 39 -28.34 20.44 1.86
C ALA A 39 -26.86 20.64 1.48
N ILE A 40 -26.27 21.78 1.85
CA ILE A 40 -24.84 22.05 1.63
C ILE A 40 -23.98 21.04 2.39
N ALA A 41 -24.30 20.78 3.66
CA ALA A 41 -23.56 19.82 4.49
C ALA A 41 -23.63 18.39 3.93
N SER A 42 -24.79 17.96 3.45
CA SER A 42 -24.97 16.64 2.82
C SER A 42 -24.16 16.51 1.52
N VAL A 43 -24.23 17.52 0.63
CA VAL A 43 -23.41 17.53 -0.60
C VAL A 43 -21.93 17.51 -0.28
N TYR A 44 -21.49 18.32 0.67
CA TYR A 44 -20.09 18.37 1.09
C TYR A 44 -19.62 17.04 1.69
N SER A 45 -20.47 16.38 2.47
CA SER A 45 -20.20 15.05 3.03
C SER A 45 -20.02 13.99 1.93
N LEU A 46 -20.87 14.01 0.89
CA LEU A 46 -20.68 13.15 -0.28
C LEU A 46 -19.38 13.44 -1.01
N MET A 47 -19.01 14.72 -1.19
CA MET A 47 -17.72 15.07 -1.79
C MET A 47 -16.55 14.49 -1.00
N ILE A 48 -16.56 14.59 0.33
CA ILE A 48 -15.52 14.01 1.18
C ILE A 48 -15.49 12.49 1.04
N LEU A 49 -16.65 11.82 1.10
CA LEU A 49 -16.76 10.36 0.94
C LEU A 49 -16.12 9.90 -0.38
N TRP A 50 -16.50 10.52 -1.49
CA TRP A 50 -15.98 10.17 -2.81
C TRP A 50 -14.50 10.52 -2.97
N ALA A 51 -14.04 11.63 -2.39
CA ALA A 51 -12.61 11.97 -2.39
C ALA A 51 -11.78 10.94 -1.62
N MET A 52 -12.27 10.45 -0.47
CA MET A 52 -11.59 9.42 0.31
C MET A 52 -11.46 8.10 -0.47
N LEU A 53 -12.52 7.69 -1.17
CA LEU A 53 -12.52 6.47 -1.98
C LEU A 53 -11.69 6.63 -3.26
N GLY A 54 -11.78 7.78 -3.92
CA GLY A 54 -11.01 8.10 -5.12
C GLY A 54 -9.50 8.01 -4.89
N ARG A 55 -9.01 8.39 -3.69
CA ARG A 55 -7.59 8.27 -3.34
C ARG A 55 -7.07 6.84 -3.38
N GLN A 56 -7.90 5.84 -3.07
CA GLN A 56 -7.50 4.43 -3.15
C GLN A 56 -7.21 4.02 -4.60
N LYS A 57 -8.01 4.55 -5.55
CA LYS A 57 -7.85 4.29 -6.98
C LYS A 57 -6.69 5.08 -7.61
N THR A 58 -6.49 6.33 -7.22
CA THR A 58 -5.50 7.23 -7.84
C THR A 58 -4.06 6.92 -7.40
N TYR A 59 -3.87 6.34 -6.22
CA TYR A 59 -2.55 6.10 -5.65
C TYR A 59 -2.28 4.62 -5.36
N PRO A 60 -2.25 3.76 -6.39
CA PRO A 60 -1.97 2.34 -6.23
C PRO A 60 -0.51 2.08 -5.83
N HIS A 61 -0.26 0.86 -5.35
CA HIS A 61 1.09 0.32 -5.25
C HIS A 61 1.70 0.13 -6.64
N TYR A 62 2.99 0.43 -6.76
CA TYR A 62 3.69 0.29 -8.02
C TYR A 62 5.05 -0.36 -7.82
N LEU A 63 5.51 -0.97 -8.91
CA LEU A 63 6.83 -1.57 -9.00
C LEU A 63 7.76 -0.46 -9.49
N ASP A 64 8.80 -0.19 -8.73
CA ASP A 64 9.91 0.64 -9.18
C ASP A 64 11.05 -0.25 -9.68
N ARG A 65 12.09 0.36 -10.25
CA ARG A 65 13.26 -0.38 -10.75
C ARG A 65 13.89 -1.24 -9.65
N ASP A 66 14.11 -0.68 -8.46
CA ASP A 66 14.91 -1.31 -7.40
C ASP A 66 14.07 -1.75 -6.19
N SER A 67 12.79 -1.38 -6.13
CA SER A 67 11.91 -1.68 -5.00
C SER A 67 10.43 -1.83 -5.39
N LEU A 68 9.67 -2.49 -4.52
CA LEU A 68 8.21 -2.44 -4.49
C LEU A 68 7.79 -1.28 -3.57
N VAL A 69 7.08 -0.28 -4.13
CA VAL A 69 6.65 0.89 -3.36
C VAL A 69 5.24 0.70 -2.84
N LEU A 70 5.11 0.61 -1.53
CA LEU A 70 3.84 0.48 -0.82
C LEU A 70 3.29 1.87 -0.48
N ARG A 71 2.00 2.07 -0.74
CA ARG A 71 1.33 3.36 -0.62
C ARG A 71 0.00 3.23 0.10
N ARG A 72 -0.30 4.14 1.02
CA ARG A 72 -1.63 4.25 1.65
C ARG A 72 -2.15 5.67 1.48
N GLY A 73 -3.33 5.80 0.87
CA GLY A 73 -4.03 7.08 0.74
C GLY A 73 -3.17 8.19 0.10
N GLY A 74 -2.32 7.87 -0.87
CA GLY A 74 -1.45 8.84 -1.54
C GLY A 74 -0.14 9.17 -0.84
N ARG A 75 0.19 8.50 0.27
CA ARG A 75 1.51 8.59 0.91
C ARG A 75 2.29 7.29 0.72
N VAL A 76 3.60 7.39 0.53
CA VAL A 76 4.51 6.24 0.58
C VAL A 76 4.57 5.76 2.03
N LEU A 77 4.27 4.49 2.22
CA LEU A 77 4.28 3.84 3.52
C LEU A 77 5.64 3.17 3.75
N ALA A 78 6.12 2.46 2.73
CA ALA A 78 7.42 1.81 2.72
C ALA A 78 7.89 1.57 1.29
N GLU A 79 9.20 1.45 1.13
CA GLU A 79 9.85 0.97 -0.09
C GLU A 79 10.50 -0.37 0.27
N LEU A 80 10.08 -1.44 -0.38
CA LEU A 80 10.57 -2.79 -0.14
C LEU A 80 11.59 -3.15 -1.23
N PRO A 81 12.90 -3.18 -0.94
CA PRO A 81 13.90 -3.61 -1.92
C PRO A 81 13.67 -5.06 -2.35
N TRP A 82 13.91 -5.34 -3.62
CA TRP A 82 13.73 -6.68 -4.19
C TRP A 82 14.55 -7.76 -3.47
N SER A 83 15.72 -7.38 -2.94
CA SER A 83 16.62 -8.26 -2.18
C SER A 83 16.05 -8.70 -0.82
N MET A 84 15.09 -7.98 -0.25
CA MET A 84 14.46 -8.32 1.03
C MET A 84 13.32 -9.34 0.89
N ILE A 85 12.81 -9.57 -0.33
CA ILE A 85 11.73 -10.54 -0.55
C ILE A 85 12.29 -11.96 -0.38
N ARG A 86 11.73 -12.70 0.58
CA ARG A 86 12.04 -14.11 0.82
C ARG A 86 11.19 -15.03 -0.05
N ASP A 87 9.89 -14.86 0.10
CA ASP A 87 8.85 -15.67 -0.52
C ASP A 87 7.61 -14.82 -0.73
N CYS A 88 6.87 -15.12 -1.79
CA CYS A 88 5.59 -14.51 -2.09
C CYS A 88 4.59 -15.62 -2.43
N ALA A 89 3.46 -15.63 -1.73
CA ALA A 89 2.44 -16.65 -1.90
C ALA A 89 1.04 -16.02 -1.92
N ARG A 90 0.10 -16.74 -2.52
CA ARG A 90 -1.32 -16.41 -2.36
C ARG A 90 -1.77 -16.86 -0.99
N ASP A 91 -2.36 -15.95 -0.24
CA ASP A 91 -2.95 -16.22 1.08
C ASP A 91 -4.16 -15.31 1.25
N ARG A 92 -5.36 -15.89 1.21
CA ARG A 92 -6.61 -15.14 1.31
C ARG A 92 -7.02 -15.03 2.77
N ARG A 93 -7.12 -13.80 3.27
CA ARG A 93 -7.53 -13.51 4.64
C ARG A 93 -8.50 -12.35 4.69
N TYR A 94 -9.37 -12.37 5.70
CA TYR A 94 -10.39 -11.34 5.96
C TYR A 94 -10.12 -10.61 7.28
N ASP A 95 -8.88 -10.65 7.77
CA ASP A 95 -8.52 -10.22 9.13
C ASP A 95 -8.74 -8.71 9.36
N THR A 96 -8.59 -7.85 8.34
CA THR A 96 -8.95 -6.43 8.46
C THR A 96 -9.04 -5.70 7.11
N ASP A 97 -9.89 -4.67 7.05
CA ASP A 97 -10.03 -3.74 5.92
C ASP A 97 -9.12 -2.52 6.06
N GLN A 98 -8.49 -2.36 7.22
CA GLN A 98 -7.62 -1.23 7.56
C GLN A 98 -6.16 -1.61 7.32
N ALA A 99 -5.34 -0.62 6.96
CA ALA A 99 -3.90 -0.85 7.04
C ALA A 99 -3.44 -0.75 8.49
N THR A 100 -2.82 -1.82 8.98
CA THR A 100 -2.38 -1.97 10.37
C THR A 100 -1.06 -2.75 10.41
N VAL A 101 -0.32 -2.58 11.50
CA VAL A 101 0.82 -3.45 11.82
C VAL A 101 0.50 -4.15 13.13
N ASP A 102 0.46 -5.48 13.08
CA ASP A 102 0.22 -6.33 14.25
C ASP A 102 1.24 -7.47 14.26
N ASP A 103 1.89 -7.70 15.40
CA ASP A 103 2.96 -8.70 15.58
C ASP A 103 4.00 -8.73 14.44
N GLY A 104 4.38 -7.56 13.91
CA GLY A 104 5.35 -7.42 12.81
C GLY A 104 4.81 -7.83 11.43
N VAL A 105 3.49 -7.96 11.28
CA VAL A 105 2.79 -8.18 10.02
C VAL A 105 2.12 -6.89 9.58
N LEU A 106 2.61 -6.30 8.48
CA LEU A 106 1.93 -5.19 7.83
C LEU A 106 0.76 -5.72 7.01
N THR A 107 -0.46 -5.44 7.42
CA THR A 107 -1.65 -5.75 6.64
C THR A 107 -2.09 -4.50 5.87
N LEU A 108 -2.22 -4.61 4.56
CA LEU A 108 -2.75 -3.60 3.63
C LEU A 108 -4.02 -4.17 2.99
N GLY A 109 -5.06 -4.29 3.80
CA GLY A 109 -6.36 -4.79 3.38
C GLY A 109 -7.15 -3.79 2.54
N THR A 110 -8.15 -4.33 1.85
CA THR A 110 -9.29 -3.60 1.30
C THR A 110 -10.57 -4.11 2.00
N GLY A 111 -11.75 -3.58 1.66
CA GLY A 111 -13.04 -4.11 2.15
C GLY A 111 -13.30 -5.61 1.85
N GLU A 112 -12.42 -6.25 1.10
CA GLU A 112 -12.44 -7.66 0.73
C GLU A 112 -11.35 -8.49 1.45
N GLY A 113 -10.58 -7.85 2.34
CA GLY A 113 -9.42 -8.40 3.03
C GLY A 113 -8.11 -8.30 2.23
N THR A 114 -7.27 -9.33 2.34
CA THR A 114 -5.97 -9.48 1.64
C THR A 114 -5.90 -10.80 0.91
N ASN A 115 -5.08 -10.89 -0.15
CA ASN A 115 -4.98 -12.10 -0.97
C ASN A 115 -3.54 -12.51 -1.34
N ILE A 116 -2.55 -11.70 -0.98
CA ILE A 116 -1.12 -11.98 -1.18
C ILE A 116 -0.39 -11.80 0.14
N ARG A 117 0.55 -12.71 0.40
CA ARG A 117 1.49 -12.65 1.51
C ARG A 117 2.92 -12.59 0.95
N ILE A 118 3.72 -11.69 1.49
CA ILE A 118 5.14 -11.51 1.19
C ILE A 118 5.89 -11.65 2.51
N THR A 119 6.81 -12.61 2.58
CA THR A 119 7.69 -12.76 3.75
C THR A 119 9.04 -12.15 3.45
N LEU A 120 9.65 -11.55 4.48
CA LEU A 120 10.89 -10.81 4.35
C LEU A 120 12.08 -11.61 4.89
N ASN A 121 13.25 -11.37 4.31
CA ASN A 121 14.53 -11.96 4.73
C ASN A 121 15.09 -11.28 5.99
N ALA A 122 14.70 -10.02 6.21
CA ALA A 122 15.13 -9.15 7.30
C ALA A 122 13.98 -8.20 7.68
N GLY A 123 14.06 -7.59 8.85
CA GLY A 123 13.12 -6.56 9.27
C GLY A 123 13.13 -5.36 8.31
N LEU A 124 11.94 -4.87 7.97
CA LEU A 124 11.74 -3.63 7.23
C LEU A 124 11.12 -2.59 8.15
N SER A 125 11.74 -1.42 8.25
CA SER A 125 11.17 -0.29 8.99
C SER A 125 10.10 0.41 8.18
N VAL A 126 8.88 0.51 8.73
CA VAL A 126 7.72 1.12 8.08
C VAL A 126 7.11 2.17 8.99
N ALA A 127 6.63 3.28 8.44
CA ALA A 127 5.89 4.26 9.23
C ALA A 127 4.56 3.65 9.71
N ASP A 128 4.30 3.67 11.01
CA ASP A 128 3.10 3.09 11.60
C ASP A 128 1.82 3.57 10.87
N PRO A 129 1.11 2.66 10.18
CA PRO A 129 -0.09 3.01 9.44
C PRO A 129 -1.28 3.33 10.36
N ASP A 130 -1.32 2.83 11.60
CA ASP A 130 -2.46 2.96 12.53
C ASP A 130 -2.42 4.25 13.37
N ARG A 131 -1.54 5.19 12.99
CA ARG A 131 -1.40 6.45 13.70
C ARG A 131 -2.49 7.45 13.36
N TRP A 132 -2.79 8.31 14.33
CA TRP A 132 -3.65 9.46 14.09
C TRP A 132 -2.92 10.58 13.31
N PRO A 133 -3.61 11.37 12.46
CA PRO A 133 -3.03 12.48 11.70
C PRO A 133 -2.12 13.46 12.46
N TRP A 134 -2.37 13.70 13.76
CA TRP A 134 -1.58 14.61 14.60
C TRP A 134 -0.41 13.93 15.32
N GLN A 135 -0.31 12.60 15.28
CA GLN A 135 0.77 11.85 15.90
C GLN A 135 2.01 11.86 15.01
N ARG A 136 3.19 11.91 15.63
CA ARG A 136 4.46 11.79 14.91
C ARG A 136 4.58 10.38 14.31
N PRO A 137 5.10 10.24 13.09
CA PRO A 137 5.38 8.92 12.52
C PRO A 137 6.35 8.16 13.41
N GLN A 138 5.96 6.99 13.88
CA GLN A 138 6.86 6.06 14.56
C GLN A 138 7.24 4.94 13.60
N PRO A 139 8.53 4.62 13.44
CA PRO A 139 8.96 3.47 12.67
C PRO A 139 8.62 2.19 13.44
N VAL A 140 8.04 1.22 12.73
CA VAL A 140 7.73 -0.12 13.22
C VAL A 140 8.40 -1.12 12.30
N GLU A 141 9.09 -2.09 12.89
CA GLU A 141 9.73 -3.17 12.15
C GLU A 141 8.72 -4.25 11.78
N ILE A 142 8.76 -4.67 10.51
CA ILE A 142 7.90 -5.74 9.99
C ILE A 142 8.73 -6.85 9.36
N SER A 143 8.20 -8.06 9.41
CA SER A 143 8.80 -9.26 8.80
C SER A 143 7.91 -9.90 7.73
N GLU A 144 6.65 -9.49 7.68
CA GLU A 144 5.66 -9.98 6.73
C GLU A 144 4.77 -8.82 6.24
N ILE A 145 4.37 -8.90 4.98
CA ILE A 145 3.46 -7.96 4.34
C ILE A 145 2.31 -8.74 3.74
N ARG A 146 1.08 -8.38 4.08
CA ARG A 146 -0.15 -8.90 3.48
C ARG A 146 -0.82 -7.77 2.74
N LEU A 147 -1.21 -8.01 1.49
CA LEU A 147 -1.85 -6.98 0.70
C LEU A 147 -2.89 -7.57 -0.26
N TRP A 148 -3.78 -6.70 -0.73
CA TRP A 148 -4.70 -7.02 -1.81
C TRP A 148 -4.11 -6.70 -3.18
N LEU A 149 -4.28 -7.60 -4.14
CA LEU A 149 -4.09 -7.33 -5.58
C LEU A 149 -5.33 -7.72 -6.37
N ASP A 150 -5.69 -6.93 -7.38
CA ASP A 150 -6.83 -7.25 -8.25
C ASP A 150 -6.58 -8.53 -9.08
N GLU A 151 -5.33 -8.78 -9.46
CA GLU A 151 -4.89 -9.93 -10.26
C GLU A 151 -3.92 -10.83 -9.46
N PRO A 152 -4.41 -11.62 -8.48
CA PRO A 152 -3.55 -12.34 -7.55
C PRO A 152 -2.92 -13.61 -8.14
N ALA A 153 -3.36 -14.06 -9.31
CA ALA A 153 -2.89 -15.32 -9.90
C ALA A 153 -1.42 -15.24 -10.37
N GLU A 154 -1.04 -14.13 -11.00
CA GLU A 154 0.28 -13.95 -11.61
C GLU A 154 1.27 -13.22 -10.70
N ALA A 155 0.75 -12.53 -9.69
CA ALA A 155 1.55 -11.66 -8.83
C ALA A 155 2.70 -12.37 -8.10
N PRO A 156 2.53 -13.56 -7.49
CA PRO A 156 3.65 -14.25 -6.83
C PRO A 156 4.80 -14.58 -7.78
N ALA A 157 4.47 -15.00 -9.01
CA ALA A 157 5.45 -15.32 -10.03
C ALA A 157 6.19 -14.05 -10.48
N ALA A 158 5.48 -12.96 -10.74
CA ALA A 158 6.07 -11.69 -11.16
C ALA A 158 6.98 -11.09 -10.07
N LEU A 159 6.54 -11.08 -8.81
CA LEU A 159 7.32 -10.56 -7.68
C LEU A 159 8.57 -11.40 -7.40
N THR A 160 8.44 -12.73 -7.41
CA THR A 160 9.57 -13.65 -7.25
C THR A 160 10.58 -13.49 -8.39
N THR A 161 10.11 -13.35 -9.63
CA THR A 161 10.98 -13.13 -10.79
C THR A 161 11.79 -11.85 -10.64
N SER A 162 11.14 -10.73 -10.30
CA SER A 162 11.83 -9.45 -10.06
C SER A 162 12.87 -9.55 -8.93
N ALA A 163 12.52 -10.25 -7.84
CA ALA A 163 13.45 -10.50 -6.73
C ALA A 163 14.67 -11.33 -7.15
N GLN A 164 14.47 -12.35 -7.98
CA GLN A 164 15.55 -13.19 -8.49
C GLN A 164 16.47 -12.43 -9.45
N LEU A 165 15.91 -11.66 -10.39
CA LEU A 165 16.69 -10.86 -11.35
C LEU A 165 17.64 -9.89 -10.66
N HIS A 166 17.16 -9.20 -9.61
CA HIS A 166 17.99 -8.29 -8.84
C HIS A 166 19.06 -8.99 -8.01
N ARG A 167 18.72 -10.11 -7.38
CA ARG A 167 19.71 -10.91 -6.64
C ARG A 167 20.85 -11.39 -7.54
N VAL A 168 20.53 -11.79 -8.77
CA VAL A 168 21.52 -12.19 -9.79
C VAL A 168 22.36 -11.00 -10.22
N HIS A 169 21.75 -9.84 -10.48
CA HIS A 169 22.45 -8.60 -10.82
C HIS A 169 23.46 -8.20 -9.73
N ASP A 170 23.01 -8.13 -8.48
CA ASP A 170 23.84 -7.79 -7.32
C ASP A 170 25.01 -8.75 -7.16
N HIS A 171 24.76 -10.06 -7.34
CA HIS A 171 25.80 -11.07 -7.27
C HIS A 171 26.86 -10.87 -8.36
N HIS A 172 26.46 -10.63 -9.61
CA HIS A 172 27.40 -10.37 -10.71
C HIS A 172 28.21 -9.10 -10.49
N VAL A 173 27.60 -8.03 -9.98
CA VAL A 173 28.30 -6.79 -9.64
C VAL A 173 29.33 -7.06 -8.53
N ALA A 174 28.95 -7.75 -7.47
CA ALA A 174 29.85 -8.08 -6.36
C ALA A 174 31.05 -8.92 -6.80
N VAL A 175 30.82 -9.95 -7.64
CA VAL A 175 31.90 -10.80 -8.17
C VAL A 175 32.86 -9.99 -9.05
N ARG A 176 32.33 -9.09 -9.90
CA ARG A 176 33.15 -8.23 -10.77
C ARG A 176 34.02 -7.26 -9.96
N LEU A 177 33.46 -6.65 -8.92
CA LEU A 177 34.21 -5.77 -8.01
C LEU A 177 35.32 -6.53 -7.27
N ALA A 178 35.01 -7.70 -6.71
CA ALA A 178 36.00 -8.54 -6.04
C ALA A 178 37.12 -9.02 -6.99
N GLY A 179 36.80 -9.27 -8.26
CA GLY A 179 37.78 -9.56 -9.32
C GLY A 179 38.70 -8.37 -9.62
N ASN A 180 38.13 -7.17 -9.76
CA ASN A 180 38.89 -5.94 -10.03
C ASN A 180 39.82 -5.56 -8.86
N VAL A 181 39.36 -5.69 -7.61
CA VAL A 181 40.18 -5.44 -6.41
C VAL A 181 41.36 -6.40 -6.35
N ARG A 182 41.16 -7.68 -6.68
CA ARG A 182 42.25 -8.67 -6.75
C ARG A 182 43.27 -8.35 -7.84
N ARG A 183 42.84 -7.88 -9.02
CA ARG A 183 43.75 -7.45 -10.08
C ARG A 183 44.57 -6.22 -9.68
N HIS A 184 43.92 -5.18 -9.14
CA HIS A 184 44.64 -3.99 -8.67
C HIS A 184 45.66 -4.29 -7.57
N ARG A 185 45.38 -5.27 -6.69
CA ARG A 185 46.33 -5.71 -5.65
C ARG A 185 47.51 -6.52 -6.21
N ALA A 186 47.31 -7.25 -7.31
CA ALA A 186 48.38 -7.97 -8.00
C ALA A 186 49.27 -7.03 -8.85
N GLU A 187 48.72 -5.89 -9.28
CA GLU A 187 49.43 -4.88 -10.09
C GLU A 187 50.15 -3.81 -9.25
N GLN A 188 49.97 -3.78 -7.93
CA GLN A 188 50.84 -2.99 -7.04
C GLN A 188 52.13 -3.77 -6.77
N PRO A 189 53.27 -3.39 -7.39
CA PRO A 189 54.54 -4.04 -7.07
C PRO A 189 54.87 -3.77 -5.61
N SER A 190 55.33 -4.81 -4.92
CA SER A 190 55.94 -4.73 -3.60
C SER A 190 57.24 -3.90 -3.67
N GLY A 191 57.13 -2.56 -3.75
CA GLY A 191 58.21 -1.63 -3.45
C GLY A 191 58.25 -1.46 -1.93
N GLN A 192 59.24 -2.03 -1.26
CA GLN A 192 60.53 -1.40 -0.91
C GLN A 192 60.37 -0.29 0.13
#